data_AF-A0A3D4R5K3-F1
#
_entry.id   AF-A0A3D4R5K3-F1
#
_cell.length_a   1.000
_cell.length_b   1.000
_cell.length_c   1.000
_cell.angle_alpha   90.00
_cell.angle_beta   90.00
_cell.angle_gamma   90.00
#
_symmetry.space_group_name_H-M   'P 1'
#
loop_
_entity.id
_entity.type
_entity.pdbx_description
1 polymer ?
#
loop_
_entity_poly.entity_id
_entity_poly.type
_entity_poly.pdbx_seq_one_letter_code
_entity_poly.pdbx_strand_id
1 'polypeptide(L)'
;MKKVFIFLIVATIFLQRIHVIHAADYSSYIYEKQVIKNLPDLTSNQYKLKLESEVQKTITAGGRLDPLYQDQGITGAKYYFGYPGEELLNLCQAYLYLSSTLKSSTSTYIKNQLSAYSPLSVAYYPTGWGDNIDLTKGIRREYYPFVRDLPLNVWPPTAVPVTSIYVVWNCADALSDLAFANTNWNSIQSTYDSFISSGSAVDTYPKLLGLIGYVRLANLTNHTTNVAAAVDKINTASVVLTSFRNTITIGKTYFETTFNHDWSIPLFYTSRPNNQVVTLFGPEAGRFLGNEVENQVKQVFDIIYPYMPQWYMYKGDYGGVGNADASGSHVVKGLELNWFLGSGYSENNLFSPEVPWTYYLIKAYVYKANTSELAKYLDVPYAKRGDLYYMSKLVTLLNTYGQTCWTDTRSGAETWILSSISV
;
A
#
# COMPACT_ATOMS: atom_id res chain seq x y z
N MET A 1 25.95 -51.29 -36.13
CA MET A 1 26.37 -50.82 -34.80
C MET A 1 26.42 -49.29 -34.63
N LYS A 2 26.82 -48.47 -35.62
CA LYS A 2 26.88 -46.99 -35.45
C LYS A 2 25.54 -46.24 -35.31
N LYS A 3 24.42 -46.78 -35.82
CA LYS A 3 23.10 -46.10 -35.76
C LYS A 3 22.38 -46.21 -34.40
N VAL A 4 22.71 -47.22 -33.59
CA VAL A 4 22.10 -47.42 -32.25
C VAL A 4 22.72 -46.48 -31.21
N PHE A 5 23.99 -46.09 -31.40
CA PHE A 5 24.70 -45.19 -30.46
C PHE A 5 24.23 -43.73 -30.55
N ILE A 6 23.78 -43.28 -31.72
CA ILE A 6 23.29 -41.90 -31.92
C ILE A 6 21.91 -41.70 -31.28
N PHE A 7 21.05 -42.73 -31.30
CA PHE A 7 19.72 -42.65 -30.68
C PHE A 7 19.79 -42.58 -29.14
N LEU A 8 20.80 -43.24 -28.52
CA LEU A 8 21.00 -43.17 -27.07
C LEU A 8 21.48 -41.78 -26.61
N ILE A 9 22.35 -41.11 -27.38
CA ILE A 9 22.88 -39.79 -27.02
C ILE A 9 21.80 -38.70 -27.15
N VAL A 10 20.92 -38.78 -28.17
CA VAL A 10 19.81 -37.82 -28.32
C VAL A 10 18.75 -38.00 -27.23
N ALA A 11 18.46 -39.24 -26.80
CA ALA A 11 17.57 -39.50 -25.67
C ALA A 11 18.14 -39.01 -24.33
N THR A 12 19.47 -39.07 -24.14
CA THR A 12 20.12 -38.60 -22.91
C THR A 12 20.18 -37.07 -22.83
N ILE A 13 20.26 -36.37 -23.97
CA ILE A 13 20.21 -34.89 -24.02
C ILE A 13 18.78 -34.38 -23.78
N PHE A 14 17.74 -35.12 -24.19
CA PHE A 14 16.34 -34.76 -23.89
C PHE A 14 15.91 -35.06 -22.44
N LEU A 15 16.57 -36.01 -21.77
CA LEU A 15 16.29 -36.35 -20.36
C LEU A 15 16.96 -35.40 -19.34
N GLN A 16 17.86 -34.50 -19.76
CA GLN A 16 18.68 -33.71 -18.82
C GLN A 16 18.14 -32.34 -18.40
N ARG A 17 16.97 -31.88 -18.88
CA ARG A 17 16.38 -30.63 -18.37
C ARG A 17 14.85 -30.65 -18.32
N ILE A 18 14.28 -31.66 -17.66
CA ILE A 18 13.06 -31.39 -16.90
C ILE A 18 13.53 -30.57 -15.70
N HIS A 19 13.73 -29.26 -15.90
CA HIS A 19 13.72 -28.34 -14.78
C HIS A 19 12.32 -28.47 -14.20
N VAL A 20 12.17 -29.25 -13.14
CA VAL A 20 11.01 -29.16 -12.28
C VAL A 20 11.05 -27.73 -11.77
N ILE A 21 10.32 -26.85 -12.45
CA ILE A 21 10.07 -25.49 -11.99
C ILE A 21 9.31 -25.70 -10.70
N HIS A 22 10.03 -25.71 -9.58
CA HIS A 22 9.39 -25.72 -8.28
C HIS A 22 8.57 -24.44 -8.26
N ALA A 23 7.27 -24.59 -8.00
CA ALA A 23 6.44 -23.41 -7.75
C ALA A 23 7.15 -22.57 -6.70
N ALA A 24 7.32 -21.28 -6.99
CA ALA A 24 7.99 -20.38 -6.05
C ALA A 24 7.24 -20.44 -4.70
N ASP A 25 8.00 -20.72 -3.63
CA ASP A 25 7.46 -20.79 -2.27
C ASP A 25 7.48 -19.39 -1.65
N TYR A 26 6.31 -18.76 -1.57
CA TYR A 26 6.14 -17.45 -0.97
C TYR A 26 5.74 -17.52 0.51
N SER A 27 5.93 -18.67 1.17
CA SER A 27 5.53 -18.88 2.58
C SER A 27 6.06 -17.80 3.53
N SER A 28 7.28 -17.30 3.33
CA SER A 28 7.84 -16.23 4.17
C SER A 28 7.03 -14.93 4.08
N TYR A 29 6.52 -14.57 2.91
CA TYR A 29 5.67 -13.38 2.73
C TYR A 29 4.24 -13.60 3.25
N ILE A 30 3.73 -14.84 3.14
CA ILE A 30 2.39 -15.19 3.61
C ILE A 30 2.35 -15.25 5.14
N TYR A 31 3.33 -15.89 5.77
CA TYR A 31 3.26 -16.20 7.19
C TYR A 31 4.12 -15.30 8.07
N GLU A 32 5.08 -14.53 7.55
CA GLU A 32 5.88 -13.65 8.41
C GLU A 32 5.40 -12.19 8.36
N LYS A 33 5.23 -11.58 9.54
CA LYS A 33 4.95 -10.14 9.68
C LYS A 33 6.20 -9.35 10.05
N GLN A 34 6.24 -8.07 9.68
CA GLN A 34 7.31 -7.17 10.11
C GLN A 34 7.20 -6.91 11.62
N VAL A 35 8.31 -7.04 12.34
CA VAL A 35 8.46 -6.65 13.74
C VAL A 35 9.73 -5.80 13.88
N ILE A 36 9.61 -4.65 14.54
CA ILE A 36 10.77 -3.80 14.82
C ILE A 36 11.28 -4.10 16.22
N LYS A 37 12.54 -4.51 16.32
CA LYS A 37 13.23 -4.89 17.56
C LYS A 37 14.31 -3.87 17.89
N ASN A 38 14.82 -3.91 19.12
CA ASN A 38 15.97 -3.10 19.56
C ASN A 38 15.78 -1.60 19.30
N LEU A 39 14.55 -1.10 19.47
CA LEU A 39 14.27 0.33 19.40
C LEU A 39 14.96 1.05 20.57
N PRO A 40 15.68 2.16 20.31
CA PRO A 40 16.18 3.00 21.40
C PRO A 40 15.01 3.66 22.13
N ASP A 41 15.29 4.33 23.25
CA ASP A 41 14.30 5.23 23.85
C ASP A 41 14.02 6.38 22.87
N LEU A 42 12.79 6.42 22.37
CA LEU A 42 12.31 7.42 21.43
C LEU A 42 11.53 8.55 22.11
N THR A 43 11.49 8.61 23.44
CA THR A 43 10.64 9.56 24.18
C THR A 43 10.86 11.02 23.77
N SER A 44 12.11 11.43 23.52
CA SER A 44 12.47 12.78 23.04
C SER A 44 12.64 12.88 21.52
N ASN A 45 12.39 11.79 20.77
CA ASN A 45 12.56 11.78 19.33
C ASN A 45 11.49 12.65 18.64
N GLN A 46 11.93 13.67 17.90
CA GLN A 46 11.02 14.60 17.23
C GLN A 46 10.03 13.95 16.24
N TYR A 47 10.39 12.83 15.61
CA TYR A 47 9.51 12.15 14.65
C TYR A 47 8.46 11.30 15.36
N LYS A 48 8.80 10.71 16.51
CA LYS A 48 7.79 10.07 17.39
C LYS A 48 6.79 11.12 17.87
N LEU A 49 7.26 12.27 18.36
CA LEU A 49 6.38 13.35 18.82
C LEU A 49 5.47 13.88 17.71
N LYS A 50 5.99 13.98 16.47
CA LYS A 50 5.17 14.30 15.29
C LYS A 50 4.10 13.24 15.03
N LEU A 51 4.46 11.95 15.05
CA LEU A 51 3.50 10.86 14.87
C LEU A 51 2.41 10.88 15.94
N GLU A 52 2.78 11.03 17.21
CA GLU A 52 1.82 11.15 18.31
C GLU A 52 0.89 12.36 18.12
N SER A 53 1.41 13.48 17.63
CA SER A 53 0.59 14.66 17.30
C SER A 53 -0.44 14.37 16.21
N GLU A 54 -0.05 13.69 15.12
CA GLU A 54 -0.98 13.34 14.02
C GLU A 54 -2.05 12.32 14.45
N VAL A 55 -1.65 11.31 15.23
CA VAL A 55 -2.59 10.34 15.82
C VAL A 55 -3.55 11.06 16.78
N GLN A 56 -3.04 11.93 17.65
CA GLN A 56 -3.88 12.70 18.58
C GLN A 56 -4.90 13.57 17.83
N LYS A 57 -4.48 14.30 16.78
CA LYS A 57 -5.39 15.11 15.94
C LYS A 57 -6.51 14.27 15.32
N THR A 58 -6.18 13.04 14.89
CA THR A 58 -7.11 12.10 14.28
C THR A 58 -8.14 11.63 15.31
N ILE A 59 -7.69 11.08 16.44
CA ILE A 59 -8.62 10.51 17.43
C ILE A 59 -9.40 11.57 18.23
N THR A 60 -8.83 12.76 18.45
CA THR A 60 -9.52 13.87 19.13
C THR A 60 -10.57 14.54 18.25
N ALA A 61 -10.44 14.46 16.93
CA ALA A 61 -11.51 14.90 16.04
C ALA A 61 -12.83 14.19 16.44
N GLY A 62 -12.74 12.91 16.78
CA GLY A 62 -13.89 12.08 17.12
C GLY A 62 -14.69 11.71 15.88
N GLY A 63 -15.49 10.63 15.98
CA GLY A 63 -16.31 10.18 14.85
C GLY A 63 -15.50 9.82 13.60
N ARG A 64 -16.15 9.91 12.44
CA ARG A 64 -15.60 9.60 11.12
C ARG A 64 -14.97 10.85 10.49
N LEU A 65 -13.74 10.72 10.01
CA LEU A 65 -13.12 11.75 9.16
C LEU A 65 -13.59 11.58 7.70
N ASP A 66 -14.01 12.68 7.08
CA ASP A 66 -14.39 12.68 5.66
C ASP A 66 -13.16 12.58 4.75
N PRO A 67 -13.33 12.21 3.47
CA PRO A 67 -12.22 12.19 2.52
C PRO A 67 -11.55 13.57 2.40
N LEU A 68 -10.24 13.57 2.20
CA LEU A 68 -9.47 14.76 1.85
C LEU A 68 -9.73 15.12 0.40
N TYR A 69 -10.30 16.31 0.15
CA TYR A 69 -10.40 16.89 -1.18
C TYR A 69 -9.07 17.54 -1.60
N GLN A 70 -8.63 17.27 -2.82
CA GLN A 70 -7.52 17.96 -3.49
C GLN A 70 -7.92 18.28 -4.93
N ASP A 71 -7.80 19.54 -5.34
CA ASP A 71 -7.89 19.92 -6.75
C ASP A 71 -6.48 19.97 -7.34
N GLN A 72 -6.24 19.12 -8.33
CA GLN A 72 -4.92 18.92 -8.93
C GLN A 72 -4.71 19.77 -10.19
N GLY A 73 -5.70 20.56 -10.62
CA GLY A 73 -5.61 21.30 -11.88
C GLY A 73 -6.38 20.58 -12.99
N ILE A 74 -5.74 20.28 -14.12
CA ILE A 74 -6.45 19.75 -15.30
C ILE A 74 -7.03 18.34 -15.06
N THR A 75 -6.43 17.56 -14.15
CA THR A 75 -6.96 16.24 -13.75
C THR A 75 -8.19 16.35 -12.84
N GLY A 76 -8.51 17.56 -12.39
CA GLY A 76 -9.64 17.89 -11.56
C GLY A 76 -9.49 17.43 -10.10
N ALA A 77 -10.62 17.46 -9.41
CA ALA A 77 -10.69 17.09 -8.01
C ALA A 77 -10.51 15.59 -7.79
N LYS A 78 -9.70 15.24 -6.78
CA LYS A 78 -9.55 13.90 -6.23
C LYS A 78 -9.88 13.88 -4.73
N TYR A 79 -10.32 12.73 -4.26
CA TYR A 79 -10.72 12.47 -2.88
C TYR A 79 -9.92 11.31 -2.32
N TYR A 80 -9.20 11.58 -1.25
CA TYR A 80 -8.30 10.64 -0.60
C TYR A 80 -8.85 10.23 0.75
N PHE A 81 -8.42 9.07 1.25
CA PHE A 81 -8.70 8.66 2.63
C PHE A 81 -10.21 8.49 2.92
N GLY A 82 -10.96 8.13 1.89
CA GLY A 82 -12.40 7.90 1.99
C GLY A 82 -12.75 6.48 2.38
N TYR A 83 -11.83 5.52 2.23
CA TYR A 83 -12.06 4.16 2.71
C TYR A 83 -11.67 4.05 4.19
N PRO A 84 -12.59 3.67 5.11
CA PRO A 84 -12.27 3.57 6.55
C PRO A 84 -11.11 2.62 6.85
N GLY A 85 -10.88 1.62 6.01
CA GLY A 85 -9.76 0.71 6.19
C GLY A 85 -8.38 1.37 6.03
N GLU A 86 -8.26 2.46 5.27
CA GLU A 86 -7.00 3.22 5.16
C GLU A 86 -6.63 3.83 6.51
N GLU A 87 -7.60 4.45 7.19
CA GLU A 87 -7.38 5.10 8.48
C GLU A 87 -7.06 4.08 9.57
N LEU A 88 -7.86 3.01 9.65
CA LEU A 88 -7.65 1.92 10.59
C LEU A 88 -6.26 1.31 10.42
N LEU A 89 -5.86 0.99 9.19
CA LEU A 89 -4.54 0.40 8.92
C LEU A 89 -3.40 1.31 9.40
N ASN A 90 -3.48 2.62 9.11
CA ASN A 90 -2.44 3.56 9.51
C ASN A 90 -2.36 3.74 11.04
N LEU A 91 -3.50 3.77 11.73
CA LEU A 91 -3.52 3.83 13.20
C LEU A 91 -2.96 2.53 13.82
N CYS A 92 -3.31 1.37 13.26
CA CYS A 92 -2.81 0.07 13.72
C CYS A 92 -1.29 -0.06 13.49
N GLN A 93 -0.76 0.44 12.37
CA GLN A 93 0.69 0.51 12.12
C GLN A 93 1.42 1.51 13.03
N ALA A 94 0.80 2.66 13.34
CA ALA A 94 1.37 3.65 14.26
C ALA A 94 1.41 3.18 15.72
N TYR A 95 0.54 2.23 16.08
CA TYR A 95 0.27 1.84 17.46
C TYR A 95 1.51 1.50 18.28
N LEU A 96 2.50 0.80 17.68
CA LEU A 96 3.75 0.42 18.35
C LEU A 96 4.48 1.61 18.99
N TYR A 97 4.47 2.76 18.31
CA TYR A 97 5.26 3.95 18.64
C TYR A 97 4.57 4.90 19.61
N LEU A 98 3.31 4.67 19.96
CA LEU A 98 2.55 5.59 20.80
C LEU A 98 2.91 5.41 22.29
N SER A 99 2.89 6.51 23.03
CA SER A 99 2.93 6.52 24.50
C SER A 99 1.79 5.69 25.09
N SER A 100 1.94 5.24 26.33
CA SER A 100 0.94 4.41 27.02
C SER A 100 -0.45 5.06 27.04
N THR A 101 -0.53 6.35 27.38
CA THR A 101 -1.79 7.10 27.38
C THR A 101 -2.42 7.15 25.98
N LEU A 102 -1.63 7.47 24.95
CA LEU A 102 -2.15 7.57 23.59
C LEU A 102 -2.51 6.20 23.00
N LYS A 103 -1.82 5.12 23.37
CA LYS A 103 -2.19 3.73 23.03
C LYS A 103 -3.60 3.41 23.52
N SER A 104 -3.90 3.70 24.79
CA SER A 104 -5.23 3.42 25.35
C SER A 104 -6.33 4.17 24.58
N SER A 105 -6.16 5.48 24.33
CA SER A 105 -7.14 6.26 23.57
C SER A 105 -7.27 5.81 22.12
N THR A 106 -6.15 5.46 21.47
CA THR A 106 -6.13 5.01 20.07
C THR A 106 -6.78 3.63 19.92
N SER A 107 -6.52 2.70 20.84
CA SER A 107 -7.18 1.38 20.87
C SER A 107 -8.70 1.52 20.98
N THR A 108 -9.18 2.36 21.91
CA THR A 108 -10.62 2.65 22.04
C THR A 108 -11.19 3.23 20.76
N TYR A 109 -10.49 4.19 20.14
CA TYR A 109 -10.91 4.77 18.86
C TYR A 109 -11.00 3.71 17.75
N ILE A 110 -9.95 2.90 17.55
CA ILE A 110 -9.91 1.83 16.54
C ILE A 110 -11.09 0.86 16.73
N LYS A 111 -11.37 0.40 17.95
CA LYS A 111 -12.48 -0.51 18.24
C LYS A 111 -13.84 0.11 17.93
N ASN A 112 -14.02 1.38 18.27
CA ASN A 112 -15.25 2.13 17.95
C ASN A 112 -15.43 2.29 16.44
N GLN A 113 -14.35 2.62 15.70
CA GLN A 113 -14.39 2.74 14.25
C GLN A 113 -14.67 1.38 13.58
N LEU A 114 -14.01 0.29 14.00
CA LEU A 114 -14.28 -1.05 13.48
C LEU A 114 -15.75 -1.44 13.64
N SER A 115 -16.36 -1.11 14.79
CA SER A 115 -17.77 -1.40 15.07
C SER A 115 -18.73 -0.52 14.25
N ALA A 116 -18.51 0.79 14.22
CA ALA A 116 -19.42 1.74 13.56
C ALA A 116 -19.25 1.78 12.03
N TYR A 117 -18.04 1.51 11.55
CA TYR A 117 -17.57 1.81 10.20
C TYR A 117 -16.69 0.67 9.67
N SER A 118 -17.17 -0.56 9.83
CA SER A 118 -16.41 -1.76 9.49
C SER A 118 -15.85 -1.72 8.06
N PRO A 119 -14.55 -1.98 7.87
CA PRO A 119 -13.93 -2.04 6.55
C PRO A 119 -14.44 -3.20 5.69
N LEU A 120 -15.20 -4.14 6.29
CA LEU A 120 -15.84 -5.28 5.62
C LEU A 120 -17.24 -4.95 5.06
N SER A 121 -17.84 -3.82 5.46
CA SER A 121 -19.17 -3.41 4.98
C SER A 121 -19.17 -2.02 4.35
N VAL A 122 -18.15 -1.20 4.62
CA VAL A 122 -18.01 0.14 4.06
C VAL A 122 -16.82 0.21 3.14
N ALA A 123 -17.09 0.46 1.85
CA ALA A 123 -16.07 0.49 0.81
C ALA A 123 -15.45 1.88 0.59
N TYR A 124 -16.23 2.95 0.77
CA TYR A 124 -15.79 4.32 0.61
C TYR A 124 -16.80 5.28 1.23
N TYR A 125 -16.34 6.47 1.63
CA TYR A 125 -17.19 7.57 2.05
C TYR A 125 -17.21 8.69 1.01
N PRO A 126 -18.39 9.23 0.68
CA PRO A 126 -19.70 8.76 1.08
C PRO A 126 -20.10 7.47 0.32
N THR A 127 -21.14 6.79 0.81
CA THR A 127 -21.47 5.41 0.44
C THR A 127 -22.40 5.28 -0.77
N GLY A 128 -23.03 6.38 -1.22
CA GLY A 128 -24.03 6.39 -2.29
C GLY A 128 -23.71 7.34 -3.45
N TRP A 129 -24.37 7.10 -4.58
CA TRP A 129 -24.32 8.00 -5.73
C TRP A 129 -25.01 9.33 -5.42
N GLY A 130 -24.35 10.45 -5.71
CA GLY A 130 -24.88 11.78 -5.38
C GLY A 130 -24.88 12.11 -3.90
N ASP A 131 -24.31 11.25 -3.05
CA ASP A 131 -24.03 11.65 -1.67
C ASP A 131 -22.97 12.76 -1.69
N ASN A 132 -23.31 13.89 -1.08
CA ASN A 132 -22.36 14.95 -0.83
C ASN A 132 -21.50 14.60 0.40
N ILE A 133 -20.32 15.22 0.52
CA ILE A 133 -19.67 15.29 1.84
C ILE A 133 -20.62 16.06 2.75
N ASP A 134 -21.36 15.32 3.56
CA ASP A 134 -22.27 15.89 4.54
C ASP A 134 -21.47 16.30 5.77
N LEU A 135 -21.24 17.61 5.90
CA LEU A 135 -20.51 18.19 7.05
C LEU A 135 -21.19 17.92 8.40
N THR A 136 -22.44 17.43 8.42
CA THR A 136 -23.10 17.01 9.67
C THR A 136 -22.75 15.57 10.06
N LYS A 137 -22.22 14.77 9.13
CA LYS A 137 -21.91 13.35 9.31
C LYS A 137 -20.43 13.04 9.45
N GLY A 138 -19.54 13.99 9.18
CA GLY A 138 -18.10 13.76 9.22
C GLY A 138 -17.29 15.03 9.45
N ILE A 139 -16.01 14.82 9.70
CA ILE A 139 -15.07 15.90 10.03
C ILE A 139 -14.06 16.06 8.91
N ARG A 140 -13.91 17.30 8.43
CA ARG A 140 -13.02 17.67 7.34
C ARG A 140 -11.54 17.55 7.71
N ARG A 141 -10.77 17.01 6.76
CA ARG A 141 -9.31 16.83 6.86
C ARG A 141 -8.55 18.09 6.45
N GLU A 142 -9.14 18.95 5.63
CA GLU A 142 -8.50 20.13 5.03
C GLU A 142 -8.11 21.20 6.07
N TYR A 143 -7.02 21.92 5.79
CA TYR A 143 -6.68 23.15 6.52
C TYR A 143 -7.70 24.26 6.27
N TYR A 144 -8.12 24.39 5.02
CA TYR A 144 -9.05 25.41 4.52
C TYR A 144 -10.09 24.74 3.62
N PRO A 145 -11.21 24.22 4.18
CA PRO A 145 -12.22 23.53 3.39
C PRO A 145 -12.86 24.50 2.37
N PHE A 146 -12.78 24.16 1.08
CA PHE A 146 -13.00 25.14 0.01
C PHE A 146 -14.49 25.38 -0.34
N VAL A 147 -15.40 24.42 -0.21
CA VAL A 147 -16.86 24.64 -0.38
C VAL A 147 -17.67 23.59 0.42
N ARG A 148 -18.85 24.02 0.90
CA ARG A 148 -19.79 23.26 1.74
C ARG A 148 -20.50 22.10 1.02
N ASP A 149 -20.65 22.17 -0.30
CA ASP A 149 -21.56 21.30 -1.07
C ASP A 149 -20.94 20.85 -2.42
N LEU A 150 -19.68 20.40 -2.43
CA LEU A 150 -19.14 19.80 -3.66
C LEU A 150 -19.77 18.41 -3.85
N PRO A 151 -20.47 18.17 -4.97
CA PRO A 151 -21.02 16.85 -5.24
C PRO A 151 -19.89 15.86 -5.43
N LEU A 152 -19.87 14.88 -4.54
CA LEU A 152 -18.93 13.78 -4.63
C LEU A 152 -19.50 12.78 -5.64
N ASN A 153 -18.97 12.80 -6.87
CA ASN A 153 -19.35 11.79 -7.86
C ASN A 153 -18.68 10.44 -7.56
N VAL A 154 -19.12 9.77 -6.50
CA VAL A 154 -18.71 8.41 -6.15
C VAL A 154 -19.41 7.44 -7.10
N TRP A 155 -18.92 7.39 -8.34
CA TRP A 155 -19.43 6.48 -9.37
C TRP A 155 -18.27 5.81 -10.13
N PRO A 156 -18.39 4.53 -10.51
CA PRO A 156 -19.32 3.57 -9.92
C PRO A 156 -19.13 3.47 -8.38
N PRO A 157 -20.12 2.97 -7.63
CA PRO A 157 -19.94 2.71 -6.21
C PRO A 157 -18.75 1.78 -6.01
N THR A 158 -17.86 2.13 -5.09
CA THR A 158 -16.70 1.27 -4.78
C THR A 158 -17.19 0.02 -4.05
N ALA A 159 -16.77 -1.15 -4.50
CA ALA A 159 -17.04 -2.40 -3.80
C ALA A 159 -16.08 -2.56 -2.62
N VAL A 160 -16.49 -3.28 -1.56
CA VAL A 160 -15.60 -3.59 -0.43
C VAL A 160 -14.41 -4.40 -0.97
N PRO A 161 -13.17 -3.90 -0.83
CA PRO A 161 -12.02 -4.57 -1.41
C PRO A 161 -11.61 -5.79 -0.58
N VAL A 162 -11.03 -6.81 -1.21
CA VAL A 162 -10.46 -7.98 -0.49
C VAL A 162 -9.36 -7.57 0.49
N THR A 163 -8.68 -6.44 0.26
CA THR A 163 -7.70 -5.86 1.18
C THR A 163 -8.29 -5.44 2.53
N SER A 164 -9.60 -5.27 2.64
CA SER A 164 -10.30 -5.06 3.93
C SER A 164 -9.94 -6.13 4.96
N ILE A 165 -9.75 -7.37 4.53
CA ILE A 165 -9.39 -8.49 5.39
C ILE A 165 -8.00 -8.26 6.03
N TYR A 166 -7.06 -7.69 5.26
CA TYR A 166 -5.74 -7.33 5.77
C TYR A 166 -5.80 -6.24 6.84
N VAL A 167 -6.70 -5.27 6.69
CA VAL A 167 -6.93 -4.23 7.71
C VAL A 167 -7.40 -4.87 9.01
N VAL A 168 -8.39 -5.78 8.94
CA VAL A 168 -8.89 -6.49 10.12
C VAL A 168 -7.78 -7.30 10.79
N TRP A 169 -6.98 -8.02 10.01
CA TRP A 169 -5.83 -8.75 10.52
C TRP A 169 -4.84 -7.83 11.24
N ASN A 170 -4.45 -6.72 10.60
CA ASN A 170 -3.44 -5.80 11.13
C ASN A 170 -3.90 -5.15 12.44
N CYS A 171 -5.17 -4.79 12.54
CA CYS A 171 -5.71 -4.24 13.78
C CYS A 171 -5.87 -5.28 14.89
N ALA A 172 -6.26 -6.50 14.56
CA ALA A 172 -6.31 -7.59 15.52
C ALA A 172 -4.90 -7.89 16.10
N ASP A 173 -3.89 -7.87 15.24
CA ASP A 173 -2.48 -8.03 15.62
C ASP A 173 -1.97 -6.87 16.48
N ALA A 174 -2.13 -5.63 16.02
CA ALA A 174 -1.65 -4.43 16.70
C ALA A 174 -2.26 -4.26 18.10
N LEU A 175 -3.55 -4.58 18.25
CA LEU A 175 -4.27 -4.48 19.53
C LEU A 175 -4.17 -5.74 20.38
N SER A 176 -3.61 -6.84 19.84
CA SER A 176 -3.68 -8.17 20.46
C SER A 176 -5.12 -8.56 20.84
N ASP A 177 -6.08 -8.27 19.95
CA ASP A 177 -7.50 -8.45 20.18
C ASP A 177 -8.17 -9.08 18.96
N LEU A 178 -8.53 -10.37 19.08
CA LEU A 178 -9.18 -11.14 18.04
C LEU A 178 -10.73 -11.05 18.08
N ALA A 179 -11.32 -10.34 19.05
CA ALA A 179 -12.76 -10.36 19.27
C ALA A 179 -13.53 -9.93 18.02
N PHE A 180 -13.12 -8.82 17.39
CA PHE A 180 -13.76 -8.34 16.17
C PHE A 180 -13.69 -9.36 15.04
N ALA A 181 -12.52 -9.99 14.83
CA ALA A 181 -12.33 -10.98 13.77
C ALA A 181 -13.18 -12.24 14.00
N ASN A 182 -13.24 -12.74 15.25
CA ASN A 182 -14.07 -13.88 15.61
C ASN A 182 -15.56 -13.59 15.40
N THR A 183 -16.04 -12.44 15.87
CA THR A 183 -17.45 -12.04 15.69
C THR A 183 -17.82 -11.85 14.22
N ASN A 184 -16.89 -11.36 13.39
CA ASN A 184 -17.14 -11.03 11.99
C ASN A 184 -16.54 -12.05 11.01
N TRP A 185 -16.24 -13.27 11.45
CA TRP A 185 -15.62 -14.30 10.60
C TRP A 185 -16.42 -14.56 9.32
N ASN A 186 -17.75 -14.64 9.43
CA ASN A 186 -18.63 -14.86 8.27
C ASN A 186 -18.50 -13.72 7.24
N SER A 187 -18.34 -12.47 7.67
CA SER A 187 -18.13 -11.33 6.77
C SER A 187 -16.73 -11.36 6.12
N ILE A 188 -15.72 -11.78 6.88
CA ILE A 188 -14.35 -12.00 6.35
C ILE A 188 -14.39 -13.10 5.27
N GLN A 189 -15.01 -14.22 5.57
CA GLN A 189 -15.20 -15.35 4.66
C GLN A 189 -15.95 -14.92 3.39
N SER A 190 -17.08 -14.23 3.55
CA SER A 190 -17.88 -13.74 2.41
C SER A 190 -17.10 -12.77 1.51
N THR A 191 -16.26 -11.91 2.10
CA THR A 191 -15.40 -10.99 1.32
C THR A 191 -14.37 -11.76 0.50
N TYR A 192 -13.73 -12.78 1.09
CA TYR A 192 -12.81 -13.67 0.38
C TYR A 192 -13.54 -14.46 -0.73
N ASP A 193 -14.68 -15.06 -0.43
CA ASP A 193 -15.46 -15.86 -1.40
C ASP A 193 -15.96 -15.02 -2.57
N SER A 194 -16.36 -13.76 -2.31
CA SER A 194 -16.73 -12.80 -3.36
C SER A 194 -15.55 -12.51 -4.29
N PHE A 195 -14.35 -12.30 -3.74
CA PHE A 195 -13.14 -12.12 -4.54
C PHE A 195 -12.83 -13.35 -5.40
N ILE A 196 -12.86 -14.56 -4.83
CA ILE A 196 -12.59 -15.80 -5.55
C ILE A 196 -13.64 -16.07 -6.64
N SER A 197 -14.92 -15.95 -6.32
CA SER A 197 -16.03 -16.21 -7.25
C SER A 197 -16.11 -15.21 -8.40
N SER A 198 -15.64 -13.98 -8.21
CA SER A 198 -15.54 -12.99 -9.30
C SER A 198 -14.55 -13.39 -10.41
N GLY A 199 -13.69 -14.39 -10.17
CA GLY A 199 -12.61 -14.75 -11.08
C GLY A 199 -11.47 -13.73 -11.13
N SER A 200 -11.47 -12.74 -10.23
CA SER A 200 -10.44 -11.69 -10.18
C SER A 200 -9.03 -12.27 -10.05
N ALA A 201 -8.10 -11.67 -10.78
CA ALA A 201 -6.67 -11.95 -10.64
C ALA A 201 -6.10 -11.25 -9.40
N VAL A 202 -5.02 -11.80 -8.87
CA VAL A 202 -4.18 -11.16 -7.84
C VAL A 202 -3.11 -10.37 -8.60
N ASP A 203 -3.49 -9.17 -9.02
CA ASP A 203 -2.77 -8.33 -9.99
C ASP A 203 -2.30 -6.99 -9.41
N THR A 204 -2.58 -6.73 -8.13
CA THR A 204 -2.12 -5.56 -7.38
C THR A 204 -1.65 -5.97 -5.98
N TYR A 205 -0.73 -5.19 -5.40
CA TYR A 205 -0.22 -5.45 -4.05
C TYR A 205 -1.31 -5.43 -2.97
N PRO A 206 -2.31 -4.52 -2.99
CA PRO A 206 -3.42 -4.58 -2.05
C PRO A 206 -4.23 -5.88 -2.12
N LYS A 207 -4.49 -6.43 -3.32
CA LYS A 207 -5.21 -7.71 -3.44
C LYS A 207 -4.40 -8.86 -2.82
N LEU A 208 -3.08 -8.89 -3.08
CA LEU A 208 -2.16 -9.84 -2.44
C LEU A 208 -2.21 -9.73 -0.91
N LEU A 209 -2.15 -8.51 -0.36
CA LEU A 209 -2.25 -8.27 1.08
C LEU A 209 -3.58 -8.78 1.64
N GLY A 210 -4.70 -8.59 0.94
CA GLY A 210 -6.01 -9.11 1.35
C GLY A 210 -6.00 -10.63 1.56
N LEU A 211 -5.40 -11.38 0.64
CA LEU A 211 -5.26 -12.83 0.76
C LEU A 211 -4.30 -13.24 1.88
N ILE A 212 -3.20 -12.52 2.08
CA ILE A 212 -2.28 -12.72 3.21
C ILE A 212 -3.03 -12.52 4.54
N GLY A 213 -3.80 -11.44 4.66
CA GLY A 213 -4.64 -11.15 5.83
C GLY A 213 -5.64 -12.26 6.11
N TYR A 214 -6.27 -12.80 5.05
CA TYR A 214 -7.20 -13.92 5.16
C TYR A 214 -6.53 -15.18 5.71
N VAL A 215 -5.39 -15.58 5.15
CA VAL A 215 -4.62 -16.76 5.62
C VAL A 215 -4.23 -16.61 7.08
N ARG A 216 -3.77 -15.42 7.49
CA ARG A 216 -3.33 -15.19 8.87
C ARG A 216 -4.49 -15.19 9.84
N LEU A 217 -5.59 -14.51 9.51
CA LEU A 217 -6.79 -14.56 10.34
C LEU A 217 -7.34 -15.98 10.45
N ALA A 218 -7.46 -16.72 9.34
CA ALA A 218 -7.93 -18.11 9.35
C ALA A 218 -7.14 -19.00 10.32
N ASN A 219 -5.82 -18.83 10.39
CA ASN A 219 -5.00 -19.54 11.37
C ASN A 219 -5.25 -19.06 12.80
N LEU A 220 -5.31 -17.75 13.03
CA LEU A 220 -5.51 -17.15 14.35
C LEU A 220 -6.90 -17.43 14.95
N THR A 221 -7.92 -17.60 14.10
CA THR A 221 -9.31 -17.84 14.50
C THR A 221 -9.72 -19.31 14.34
N ASN A 222 -8.77 -20.22 14.11
CA ASN A 222 -8.98 -21.67 13.98
C ASN A 222 -9.96 -22.09 12.86
N HIS A 223 -9.94 -21.37 11.73
CA HIS A 223 -10.69 -21.65 10.51
C HIS A 223 -9.77 -22.14 9.37
N THR A 224 -8.98 -23.17 9.66
CA THR A 224 -7.86 -23.61 8.81
C THR A 224 -8.24 -24.30 7.50
N THR A 225 -9.52 -24.70 7.34
CA THR A 225 -9.99 -25.43 6.14
C THR A 225 -9.79 -24.66 4.84
N ASN A 226 -9.75 -23.32 4.90
CA ASN A 226 -9.66 -22.46 3.73
C ASN A 226 -8.24 -21.91 3.48
N VAL A 227 -7.28 -22.22 4.36
CA VAL A 227 -5.90 -21.71 4.28
C VAL A 227 -5.20 -22.22 3.02
N ALA A 228 -5.31 -23.52 2.73
CA ALA A 228 -4.61 -24.13 1.60
C ALA A 228 -5.01 -23.51 0.25
N ALA A 229 -6.30 -23.28 0.03
CA ALA A 229 -6.81 -22.67 -1.20
C ALA A 229 -6.35 -21.21 -1.37
N ALA A 230 -6.36 -20.43 -0.28
CA ALA A 230 -5.88 -19.06 -0.32
C ALA A 230 -4.36 -18.97 -0.57
N VAL A 231 -3.57 -19.88 0.03
CA VAL A 231 -2.12 -19.99 -0.21
C VAL A 231 -1.84 -20.36 -1.67
N ASP A 232 -2.57 -21.32 -2.23
CA ASP A 232 -2.42 -21.69 -3.64
C ASP A 232 -2.75 -20.52 -4.59
N LYS A 233 -3.81 -19.76 -4.29
CA LYS A 233 -4.16 -18.54 -5.03
C LYS A 233 -3.07 -17.47 -4.94
N ILE A 234 -2.39 -17.34 -3.80
CA ILE A 234 -1.23 -16.44 -3.65
C ILE A 234 -0.04 -16.96 -4.46
N ASN A 235 0.33 -18.23 -4.33
CA ASN A 235 1.50 -18.79 -5.02
C ASN A 235 1.36 -18.78 -6.55
N THR A 236 0.11 -18.76 -7.05
CA THR A 236 -0.20 -18.64 -8.49
C THR A 236 -0.34 -17.19 -8.97
N ALA A 237 -0.19 -16.19 -8.10
CA ALA A 237 -0.26 -14.75 -8.41
C ALA A 237 0.98 -14.21 -9.16
N SER A 238 1.35 -14.87 -10.27
CA SER A 238 2.59 -14.62 -11.01
C SER A 238 2.80 -13.16 -11.42
N VAL A 239 1.75 -12.42 -11.75
CA VAL A 239 1.86 -11.02 -12.19
C VAL A 239 2.51 -10.15 -11.12
N VAL A 240 1.89 -10.06 -9.93
CA VAL A 240 2.39 -9.26 -8.82
C VAL A 240 3.72 -9.80 -8.32
N LEU A 241 3.87 -11.14 -8.35
CA LEU A 241 4.99 -11.84 -7.74
C LEU A 241 6.24 -11.95 -8.62
N THR A 242 6.18 -11.64 -9.91
CA THR A 242 7.35 -11.83 -10.79
C THR A 242 7.64 -10.64 -11.72
N SER A 243 6.68 -9.74 -11.92
CA SER A 243 6.84 -8.62 -12.86
C SER A 243 6.29 -7.32 -12.30
N PHE A 244 7.22 -6.49 -11.81
CA PHE A 244 6.91 -5.12 -11.38
C PHE A 244 6.33 -4.29 -12.52
N ARG A 245 6.89 -4.44 -13.73
CA ARG A 245 6.42 -3.75 -14.94
C ARG A 245 4.97 -4.09 -15.24
N ASN A 246 4.63 -5.38 -15.27
CA ASN A 246 3.25 -5.81 -15.56
C ASN A 246 2.27 -5.32 -14.48
N THR A 247 2.70 -5.32 -13.22
CA THR A 247 1.88 -4.81 -12.11
C THR A 247 1.54 -3.34 -12.31
N ILE A 248 2.51 -2.48 -12.66
CA ILE A 248 2.23 -1.07 -12.97
C ILE A 248 1.36 -0.94 -14.22
N THR A 249 1.66 -1.66 -15.30
CA THR A 249 0.87 -1.61 -16.54
C THR A 249 -0.58 -2.00 -16.31
N ILE A 250 -0.84 -3.01 -15.49
CA ILE A 250 -2.18 -3.44 -15.11
C ILE A 250 -2.85 -2.39 -14.21
N GLY A 251 -2.14 -1.88 -13.19
CA GLY A 251 -2.64 -0.78 -12.36
C GLY A 251 -3.10 0.41 -13.21
N LYS A 252 -2.27 0.84 -14.17
CA LYS A 252 -2.62 1.88 -15.15
C LYS A 252 -3.88 1.52 -15.93
N THR A 253 -3.94 0.29 -16.46
CA THR A 253 -5.09 -0.19 -17.24
C THR A 253 -6.37 -0.24 -16.42
N TYR A 254 -6.31 -0.41 -15.09
CA TYR A 254 -7.49 -0.38 -14.23
C TYR A 254 -7.89 1.02 -13.80
N PHE A 255 -6.92 1.87 -13.51
CA PHE A 255 -7.13 3.10 -12.75
C PHE A 255 -7.07 4.38 -13.61
N GLU A 256 -6.52 4.33 -14.82
CA GLU A 256 -6.37 5.50 -15.71
C GLU A 256 -7.30 5.45 -16.93
N THR A 257 -8.35 4.61 -16.91
CA THR A 257 -9.22 4.34 -18.09
C THR A 257 -10.07 5.52 -18.58
N THR A 258 -10.25 6.56 -17.77
CA THR A 258 -11.22 7.64 -18.07
C THR A 258 -10.57 8.98 -18.41
N PHE A 259 -9.31 9.23 -18.01
CA PHE A 259 -8.65 10.53 -18.22
C PHE A 259 -7.19 10.37 -18.66
N ASN A 260 -6.89 10.77 -19.89
CA ASN A 260 -5.54 10.73 -20.49
C ASN A 260 -4.49 11.62 -19.79
N HIS A 261 -4.87 12.36 -18.74
CA HIS A 261 -4.01 13.27 -17.99
C HIS A 261 -3.78 12.84 -16.54
N ASP A 262 -4.31 11.70 -16.09
CA ASP A 262 -4.20 11.30 -14.68
C ASP A 262 -2.79 10.82 -14.31
N TRP A 263 -1.96 11.69 -13.74
CA TRP A 263 -0.56 11.40 -13.41
C TRP A 263 -0.44 10.71 -12.05
N SER A 264 -0.22 9.40 -12.11
CA SER A 264 -0.33 8.53 -10.95
C SER A 264 0.73 7.45 -10.93
N ILE A 265 0.98 6.89 -9.75
CA ILE A 265 1.79 5.69 -9.60
C ILE A 265 0.88 4.62 -9.01
N PRO A 266 0.20 3.81 -9.83
CA PRO A 266 -0.87 2.92 -9.39
C PRO A 266 -0.35 1.65 -8.71
N LEU A 267 0.66 1.78 -7.86
CA LEU A 267 1.35 0.65 -7.26
C LEU A 267 0.58 0.07 -6.08
N PHE A 268 0.10 0.94 -5.19
CA PHE A 268 -0.58 0.54 -3.96
C PHE A 268 -2.08 0.85 -4.00
N TYR A 269 -2.64 0.97 -5.19
CA TYR A 269 -4.04 1.33 -5.38
C TYR A 269 -4.95 0.12 -5.20
N THR A 270 -5.98 0.31 -4.40
CA THR A 270 -7.09 -0.61 -4.24
C THR A 270 -8.25 -0.23 -5.15
N SER A 271 -8.52 1.07 -5.28
CA SER A 271 -9.61 1.62 -6.08
C SER A 271 -9.22 3.02 -6.55
N ARG A 272 -9.53 3.35 -7.81
CA ARG A 272 -9.40 4.72 -8.32
C ARG A 272 -10.44 5.17 -9.38
N PRO A 273 -11.72 4.82 -9.27
CA PRO A 273 -12.72 5.25 -10.24
C PRO A 273 -12.95 6.77 -10.14
N ASN A 274 -12.93 7.44 -11.29
CA ASN A 274 -13.19 8.87 -11.45
C ASN A 274 -12.31 9.77 -10.56
N ASN A 275 -12.81 10.15 -9.38
CA ASN A 275 -12.17 11.06 -8.45
C ASN A 275 -11.81 10.43 -7.10
N GLN A 276 -12.12 9.15 -6.88
CA GLN A 276 -11.79 8.47 -5.63
C GLN A 276 -10.38 7.93 -5.69
N VAL A 277 -9.64 7.98 -4.59
CA VAL A 277 -8.35 7.33 -4.46
C VAL A 277 -8.35 6.52 -3.16
N VAL A 278 -8.16 5.21 -3.29
CA VAL A 278 -8.01 4.29 -2.16
C VAL A 278 -6.69 3.55 -2.32
N THR A 279 -5.87 3.61 -1.28
CA THR A 279 -4.53 3.04 -1.26
C THR A 279 -4.24 2.30 0.02
N LEU A 280 -3.56 1.16 -0.08
CA LEU A 280 -3.21 0.36 1.09
C LEU A 280 -1.81 -0.22 0.92
N PHE A 281 -1.00 -0.05 1.96
CA PHE A 281 0.36 -0.58 2.01
C PHE A 281 0.56 -1.45 3.23
N GLY A 282 1.16 -2.62 3.02
CA GLY A 282 1.64 -3.53 4.05
C GLY A 282 3.14 -3.75 3.88
N PRO A 283 3.92 -3.85 4.96
CA PRO A 283 5.36 -4.13 4.89
C PRO A 283 5.74 -5.33 4.02
N GLU A 284 4.88 -6.34 3.93
CA GLU A 284 5.03 -7.55 3.13
C GLU A 284 5.14 -7.21 1.64
N ALA A 285 4.32 -6.27 1.15
CA ALA A 285 4.42 -5.78 -0.22
C ALA A 285 5.76 -5.06 -0.46
N GLY A 286 6.20 -4.25 0.51
CA GLY A 286 7.52 -3.62 0.47
C GLY A 286 8.68 -4.62 0.47
N ARG A 287 8.60 -5.65 1.33
CA ARG A 287 9.58 -6.75 1.39
C ARG A 287 9.64 -7.50 0.06
N PHE A 288 8.48 -7.84 -0.49
CA PHE A 288 8.37 -8.50 -1.78
C PHE A 288 9.03 -7.66 -2.88
N LEU A 289 8.71 -6.36 -2.95
CA LEU A 289 9.30 -5.43 -3.92
C LEU A 289 10.83 -5.35 -3.80
N GLY A 290 11.34 -5.35 -2.57
CA GLY A 290 12.77 -5.25 -2.29
C GLY A 290 13.55 -6.56 -2.38
N ASN A 291 12.87 -7.71 -2.51
CA ASN A 291 13.53 -9.03 -2.56
C ASN A 291 13.38 -9.68 -3.94
N GLU A 292 12.16 -9.71 -4.49
CA GLU A 292 11.82 -10.53 -5.66
C GLU A 292 11.92 -9.74 -6.97
N VAL A 293 11.61 -8.45 -6.93
CA VAL A 293 11.57 -7.58 -8.12
C VAL A 293 12.42 -6.32 -7.97
N GLU A 294 13.37 -6.33 -7.03
CA GLU A 294 14.21 -5.17 -6.66
C GLU A 294 14.83 -4.49 -7.88
N ASN A 295 15.48 -5.27 -8.75
CA ASN A 295 16.13 -4.76 -9.95
C ASN A 295 15.15 -4.10 -10.92
N GLN A 296 13.94 -4.64 -11.06
CA GLN A 296 12.91 -4.07 -11.94
C GLN A 296 12.37 -2.75 -11.38
N VAL A 297 12.21 -2.68 -10.06
CA VAL A 297 11.82 -1.44 -9.37
C VAL A 297 12.90 -0.39 -9.53
N LYS A 298 14.17 -0.75 -9.26
CA LYS A 298 15.31 0.16 -9.38
C LYS A 298 15.46 0.70 -10.81
N GLN A 299 15.33 -0.16 -11.83
CA GLN A 299 15.33 0.27 -13.24
C GLN A 299 14.32 1.38 -13.55
N VAL A 300 13.15 1.37 -12.91
CA VAL A 300 12.14 2.43 -13.09
C VAL A 300 12.48 3.66 -12.26
N PHE A 301 12.75 3.48 -10.97
CA PHE A 301 12.90 4.60 -10.04
C PHE A 301 14.26 5.32 -10.11
N ASP A 302 15.34 4.65 -10.55
CA ASP A 302 16.64 5.29 -10.79
C ASP A 302 16.55 6.33 -11.93
N ILE A 303 15.61 6.15 -12.86
CA ILE A 303 15.33 7.11 -13.91
C ILE A 303 14.56 8.30 -13.34
N ILE A 304 13.62 8.06 -12.42
CA ILE A 304 12.71 9.09 -11.94
C ILE A 304 13.32 9.95 -10.82
N TYR A 305 14.01 9.34 -9.85
CA TYR A 305 14.54 10.06 -8.69
C TYR A 305 15.42 11.27 -9.02
N PRO A 306 16.30 11.25 -10.03
CA PRO A 306 17.09 12.42 -10.41
C PRO A 306 16.23 13.62 -10.85
N TYR A 307 15.04 13.39 -11.40
CA TYR A 307 14.13 14.43 -11.90
C TYR A 307 13.04 14.85 -10.91
N MET A 308 12.91 14.14 -9.79
CA MET A 308 12.01 14.51 -8.70
C MET A 308 12.81 14.98 -7.49
N PRO A 309 13.39 16.20 -7.51
CA PRO A 309 14.12 16.71 -6.36
C PRO A 309 13.22 16.73 -5.11
N GLN A 310 13.88 16.67 -3.96
CA GLN A 310 13.26 16.59 -2.64
C GLN A 310 12.18 17.66 -2.38
N TRP A 311 12.23 18.80 -3.07
CA TRP A 311 11.24 19.86 -2.94
C TRP A 311 9.93 19.62 -3.71
N TYR A 312 9.89 18.78 -4.75
CA TYR A 312 8.63 18.36 -5.40
C TYR A 312 7.85 17.35 -4.57
N MET A 313 8.55 16.65 -3.67
CA MET A 313 7.91 15.90 -2.59
C MET A 313 7.34 16.85 -1.52
N TYR A 314 7.62 18.16 -1.60
CA TYR A 314 7.31 19.21 -0.62
C TYR A 314 6.29 20.27 -1.07
N LYS A 315 6.22 20.64 -2.38
CA LYS A 315 5.24 21.59 -2.94
C LYS A 315 5.41 21.75 -4.46
N GLY A 316 4.36 21.41 -5.21
CA GLY A 316 4.15 21.91 -6.58
C GLY A 316 4.43 20.89 -7.68
N ASP A 317 3.81 21.12 -8.83
CA ASP A 317 4.05 20.39 -10.06
C ASP A 317 5.29 20.91 -10.78
N TYR A 318 5.87 20.05 -11.60
CA TYR A 318 7.04 20.36 -12.40
C TYR A 318 6.66 21.22 -13.62
N GLY A 319 6.76 22.54 -13.46
CA GLY A 319 6.75 23.47 -14.59
C GLY A 319 7.87 23.17 -15.59
N GLY A 320 7.59 22.29 -16.55
CA GLY A 320 8.30 22.03 -17.79
C GLY A 320 9.80 21.76 -17.69
N VAL A 321 10.24 20.57 -18.12
CA VAL A 321 11.59 20.38 -18.66
C VAL A 321 11.36 21.01 -20.00
N GLY A 322 11.53 22.32 -20.06
CA GLY A 322 11.04 23.12 -21.16
C GLY A 322 11.50 22.49 -22.45
N ASN A 323 10.58 21.99 -23.27
CA ASN A 323 10.87 21.47 -24.61
C ASN A 323 12.14 20.60 -24.69
N ALA A 324 12.46 19.80 -23.68
CA ALA A 324 13.38 18.68 -23.86
C ALA A 324 12.56 17.58 -24.52
N ASP A 325 12.19 17.85 -25.77
CA ASP A 325 11.80 16.92 -26.80
C ASP A 325 11.45 15.52 -26.28
N ALA A 326 10.28 15.38 -25.65
CA ALA A 326 9.73 14.09 -25.24
C ALA A 326 9.35 13.23 -26.48
N SER A 327 9.58 13.74 -27.69
CA SER A 327 9.57 12.97 -28.93
C SER A 327 10.93 12.31 -29.24
N GLY A 328 11.99 12.65 -28.53
CA GLY A 328 13.36 12.19 -28.79
C GLY A 328 14.09 11.65 -27.57
N SER A 329 14.13 10.32 -27.44
CA SER A 329 15.30 9.55 -26.94
C SER A 329 15.53 9.27 -25.45
N HIS A 330 14.55 9.39 -24.56
CA HIS A 330 14.57 8.63 -23.28
C HIS A 330 13.76 7.33 -23.37
N VAL A 331 13.94 6.63 -24.50
CA VAL A 331 13.43 5.27 -24.68
C VAL A 331 14.42 4.33 -24.01
N VAL A 332 14.17 3.95 -22.75
CA VAL A 332 14.57 2.61 -22.34
C VAL A 332 13.74 1.68 -23.22
N LYS A 333 14.33 1.13 -24.28
CA LYS A 333 13.62 0.23 -25.21
C LYS A 333 12.90 -0.87 -24.40
N GLY A 334 11.57 -0.81 -24.37
CA GLY A 334 10.71 -1.76 -23.67
C GLY A 334 10.04 -1.26 -22.38
N LEU A 335 10.44 -0.10 -21.84
CA LEU A 335 9.69 0.63 -20.81
C LEU A 335 9.19 1.92 -21.46
N GLU A 336 7.90 2.02 -21.76
CA GLU A 336 7.29 3.24 -22.30
C GLU A 336 7.28 4.39 -21.26
N LEU A 337 8.35 4.65 -20.51
CA LEU A 337 8.43 5.68 -19.46
C LEU A 337 8.11 7.10 -19.93
N ASN A 338 7.94 7.32 -21.24
CA ASN A 338 7.40 8.56 -21.79
C ASN A 338 6.04 8.93 -21.17
N TRP A 339 5.26 7.98 -20.64
CA TRP A 339 4.05 8.31 -19.87
C TRP A 339 4.28 8.58 -18.38
N PHE A 340 5.40 8.14 -17.81
CA PHE A 340 5.78 8.41 -16.43
C PHE A 340 6.42 9.80 -16.29
N LEU A 341 7.05 10.29 -17.36
CA LEU A 341 7.86 11.52 -17.37
C LEU A 341 7.47 12.53 -18.45
N GLY A 342 6.58 12.18 -19.39
CA GLY A 342 6.31 13.00 -20.57
C GLY A 342 5.35 14.16 -20.30
N SER A 343 5.86 15.36 -20.58
CA SER A 343 5.20 16.64 -20.98
C SER A 343 3.95 17.17 -20.23
N GLY A 344 3.33 16.43 -19.33
CA GLY A 344 2.04 16.79 -18.70
C GLY A 344 2.13 17.48 -17.34
N TYR A 345 3.25 17.33 -16.64
CA TYR A 345 3.50 17.97 -15.33
C TYR A 345 3.52 19.52 -15.36
N SER A 346 3.32 20.16 -16.52
CA SER A 346 3.11 21.61 -16.56
C SER A 346 1.66 22.05 -16.41
N GLU A 347 0.69 21.11 -16.43
CA GLU A 347 -0.75 21.42 -16.43
C GLU A 347 -1.47 21.14 -15.11
N ASN A 348 -0.85 20.38 -14.19
CA ASN A 348 -1.31 20.29 -12.81
C ASN A 348 -0.58 21.34 -11.96
N ASN A 349 -1.15 21.64 -10.79
CA ASN A 349 -0.56 22.59 -9.84
C ASN A 349 0.21 21.87 -8.70
N LEU A 350 0.03 20.56 -8.56
CA LEU A 350 0.70 19.74 -7.54
C LEU A 350 0.83 18.26 -7.96
N PHE A 351 1.84 17.57 -7.42
CA PHE A 351 1.85 16.11 -7.36
C PHE A 351 0.82 15.61 -6.36
N SER A 352 0.03 14.64 -6.80
CA SER A 352 -1.00 14.02 -5.98
C SER A 352 -0.41 13.34 -4.74
N PRO A 353 -1.03 13.41 -3.55
CA PRO A 353 -0.41 12.99 -2.28
C PRO A 353 0.15 11.55 -2.25
N GLU A 354 -0.43 10.65 -3.02
CA GLU A 354 -0.05 9.24 -3.11
C GLU A 354 1.25 9.00 -3.88
N VAL A 355 1.64 9.94 -4.75
CA VAL A 355 2.88 9.89 -5.52
C VAL A 355 4.10 10.00 -4.60
N PRO A 356 4.29 11.10 -3.83
CA PRO A 356 5.42 11.21 -2.91
C PRO A 356 5.37 10.14 -1.80
N TRP A 357 4.19 9.71 -1.38
CA TRP A 357 4.06 8.59 -0.45
C TRP A 357 4.63 7.28 -1.03
N THR A 358 4.30 6.95 -2.28
CA THR A 358 4.82 5.76 -2.97
C THR A 358 6.34 5.82 -3.13
N TYR A 359 6.89 6.95 -3.59
CA TYR A 359 8.35 7.14 -3.68
C TYR A 359 9.07 6.92 -2.35
N TYR A 360 8.46 7.43 -1.27
CA TYR A 360 9.01 7.29 0.08
C TYR A 360 9.07 5.82 0.50
N LEU A 361 7.98 5.06 0.26
CA LEU A 361 7.93 3.64 0.57
C LEU A 361 8.94 2.83 -0.26
N ILE A 362 9.15 3.19 -1.54
CA ILE A 362 10.17 2.56 -2.38
C ILE A 362 11.60 2.87 -1.87
N LYS A 363 11.90 4.12 -1.49
CA LYS A 363 13.16 4.47 -0.82
C LYS A 363 13.40 3.58 0.41
N ALA A 364 12.37 3.41 1.24
CA ALA A 364 12.49 2.66 2.49
C ALA A 364 12.66 1.15 2.26
N TYR A 365 11.79 0.53 1.46
CA TYR A 365 11.71 -0.93 1.36
C TYR A 365 12.54 -1.54 0.24
N VAL A 366 12.86 -0.78 -0.82
CA VAL A 366 13.65 -1.27 -1.97
C VAL A 366 15.07 -0.75 -1.92
N TYR A 367 15.25 0.56 -1.70
CA TYR A 367 16.59 1.15 -1.59
C TYR A 367 17.19 1.04 -0.18
N LYS A 368 16.41 0.55 0.79
CA LYS A 368 16.83 0.41 2.20
C LYS A 368 17.40 1.71 2.76
N ALA A 369 16.82 2.84 2.39
CA ALA A 369 17.27 4.16 2.81
C ALA A 369 17.26 4.27 4.35
N ASN A 370 18.35 4.79 4.91
CA ASN A 370 18.48 4.98 6.35
C ASN A 370 17.66 6.18 6.85
N THR A 371 17.65 6.40 8.17
CA THR A 371 16.92 7.49 8.82
C THR A 371 17.24 8.87 8.24
N SER A 372 18.53 9.17 8.03
CA SER A 372 18.96 10.48 7.52
C SER A 372 18.47 10.72 6.10
N GLU A 373 18.51 9.69 5.25
CA GLU A 373 18.02 9.79 3.88
C GLU A 373 16.50 9.92 3.85
N LEU A 374 15.75 9.06 4.56
CA LEU A 374 14.29 9.11 4.59
C LEU A 374 13.76 10.43 5.16
N ALA A 375 14.40 10.98 6.19
CA ALA A 375 13.99 12.25 6.78
C ALA A 375 13.96 13.42 5.76
N LYS A 376 14.78 13.37 4.69
CA LYS A 376 14.79 14.39 3.62
C LYS A 376 13.52 14.38 2.77
N TYR A 377 12.79 13.27 2.73
CA TYR A 377 11.57 13.08 1.93
C TYR A 377 10.30 13.04 2.78
N LEU A 378 10.40 13.27 4.09
CA LEU A 378 9.27 13.17 5.01
C LEU A 378 8.21 14.25 4.75
N ASP A 379 8.66 15.47 4.43
CA ASP A 379 7.82 16.63 4.11
C ASP A 379 6.87 17.07 5.28
N VAL A 380 5.79 17.78 4.98
CA VAL A 380 4.69 18.23 5.83
C VAL A 380 3.41 17.46 5.46
N PRO A 381 2.39 17.41 6.33
CA PRO A 381 1.11 16.83 5.97
C PRO A 381 0.31 17.72 4.98
N TYR A 382 -0.38 17.08 4.04
CA TYR A 382 -1.40 17.65 3.16
C TYR A 382 -2.70 17.98 3.91
N ALA A 383 -3.02 17.22 4.96
CA ALA A 383 -4.22 17.42 5.77
C ALA A 383 -3.91 18.03 7.15
N LYS A 384 -4.84 18.85 7.66
CA LYS A 384 -4.81 19.39 9.03
C LYS A 384 -4.88 18.30 10.09
N ARG A 385 -5.58 17.20 9.77
CA ARG A 385 -5.76 16.03 10.62
C ARG A 385 -5.99 14.81 9.73
N GLY A 386 -5.58 13.63 10.21
CA GLY A 386 -5.79 12.38 9.48
C GLY A 386 -5.10 12.36 8.11
N ASP A 387 -3.91 12.93 8.00
CA ASP A 387 -3.08 12.68 6.83
C ASP A 387 -2.48 11.27 6.93
N LEU A 388 -3.11 10.32 6.24
CA LEU A 388 -2.74 8.92 6.36
C LEU A 388 -1.36 8.63 5.76
N TYR A 389 -1.00 9.32 4.68
CA TYR A 389 0.31 9.16 4.04
C TYR A 389 1.44 9.72 4.88
N TYR A 390 1.25 10.87 5.49
CA TYR A 390 2.25 11.45 6.38
C TYR A 390 2.46 10.59 7.62
N MET A 391 1.39 10.06 8.22
CA MET A 391 1.50 9.07 9.31
C MET A 391 2.26 7.81 8.86
N SER A 392 1.94 7.25 7.70
CA SER A 392 2.64 6.11 7.11
C SER A 392 4.15 6.37 6.91
N LYS A 393 4.51 7.55 6.40
CA LYS A 393 5.91 7.98 6.24
C LYS A 393 6.65 8.08 7.59
N LEU A 394 6.00 8.64 8.61
CA LEU A 394 6.55 8.73 9.98
C LEU A 394 6.77 7.35 10.59
N VAL A 395 5.81 6.43 10.48
CA VAL A 395 5.96 5.04 10.96
C VAL A 395 7.14 4.37 10.25
N THR A 396 7.19 4.49 8.92
CA THR A 396 8.28 3.93 8.11
C THR A 396 9.64 4.52 8.48
N LEU A 397 9.73 5.82 8.80
CA LEU A 397 10.94 6.45 9.32
C LEU A 397 11.34 5.86 10.67
N LEU A 398 10.39 5.74 11.59
CA LEU A 398 10.63 5.25 12.96
C LEU A 398 11.08 3.79 12.96
N ASN A 399 10.63 2.98 11.99
CA ASN A 399 11.14 1.62 11.78
C ASN A 399 12.67 1.58 11.63
N THR A 400 13.29 2.61 11.04
CA THR A 400 14.75 2.66 10.81
C THR A 400 15.58 2.89 12.07
N TYR A 401 14.98 3.31 13.17
CA TYR A 401 15.68 3.43 14.46
C TYR A 401 15.88 2.06 15.15
N GLY A 402 15.16 1.03 14.72
CA GLY A 402 15.30 -0.33 15.23
C GLY A 402 15.83 -1.29 14.17
N GLN A 403 15.82 -2.57 14.51
CA GLN A 403 16.16 -3.66 13.60
C GLN A 403 14.88 -4.32 13.10
N THR A 404 14.78 -4.48 11.78
CA THR A 404 13.66 -5.20 11.18
C THR A 404 13.88 -6.71 11.31
N CYS A 405 12.92 -7.37 11.95
CA CYS A 405 12.79 -8.82 12.04
C CYS A 405 11.48 -9.24 11.37
N TRP A 406 11.43 -10.44 10.80
CA TRP A 406 10.21 -11.05 10.27
C TRP A 406 9.80 -12.20 11.16
N THR A 407 8.59 -12.15 11.70
CA THR A 407 8.13 -13.16 12.66
C THR A 407 7.00 -13.97 12.05
N ASP A 408 7.17 -15.30 11.97
CA ASP A 408 6.14 -16.23 11.53
C ASP A 408 4.95 -16.18 12.48
N THR A 409 3.76 -15.85 11.95
CA THR A 409 2.54 -15.62 12.73
C THR A 409 1.94 -16.89 13.32
N ARG A 410 2.43 -18.07 12.96
CA ARG A 410 1.95 -19.37 13.46
C ARG A 410 2.81 -19.86 14.62
N SER A 411 4.13 -19.68 14.51
CA SER A 411 5.12 -20.25 15.43
C SER A 411 5.83 -19.22 16.30
N GLY A 412 5.81 -17.94 15.92
CA GLY A 412 6.64 -16.91 16.53
C GLY A 412 8.12 -16.99 16.13
N ALA A 413 8.49 -17.89 15.22
CA ALA A 413 9.86 -18.01 14.72
C ALA A 413 10.31 -16.71 14.04
N GLU A 414 11.57 -16.33 14.26
CA GLU A 414 12.13 -15.06 13.82
C GLU A 414 13.16 -15.25 12.71
N THR A 415 12.98 -14.50 11.61
CA THR A 415 13.90 -14.38 10.49
C THR A 415 14.47 -12.96 10.47
N TRP A 416 15.75 -12.83 10.76
CA TRP A 416 16.43 -11.52 10.81
C TRP A 416 16.92 -11.11 9.42
N ILE A 417 16.62 -9.88 9.01
CA ILE A 417 17.35 -9.27 7.90
C ILE A 417 18.70 -8.84 8.47
N LEU A 418 19.77 -9.53 8.06
CA LEU A 418 21.12 -9.03 8.27
C LEU A 418 21.23 -7.71 7.51
N SER A 419 21.02 -6.59 8.18
CA SER A 419 21.46 -5.32 7.63
C SER A 419 22.96 -5.43 7.49
N SER A 420 23.49 -5.24 6.29
CA SER A 420 24.89 -4.91 6.12
C SER A 420 25.10 -3.57 6.82
N ILE A 421 25.34 -3.60 8.13
CA ILE A 421 25.70 -2.42 8.90
C ILE A 421 27.10 -2.02 8.43
N SER A 422 27.17 -1.20 7.40
CA SER A 422 28.29 -0.29 7.22
C SER A 422 28.09 0.83 8.23
N VAL A 423 28.77 0.71 9.38
CA VAL A 423 28.93 1.76 10.41
C VAL A 423 29.62 2.97 9.79
#